data_AF-A0A5C7PAT3-F1
#
_entry.id   AF-A0A5C7PAT3-F1
#
_cell.length_a   1.000
_cell.length_b   1.000
_cell.length_c   1.000
_cell.angle_alpha   90.00
_cell.angle_beta   90.00
_cell.angle_gamma   90.00
#
_symmetry.space_group_name_H-M   'P 1'
#
loop_
_entity.id
_entity.type
_entity.pdbx_description
1 polymer ?
#
loop_
_entity_poly.entity_id
_entity_poly.type
_entity_poly.pdbx_seq_one_letter_code
_entity_poly.pdbx_strand_id
1 'polypeptide(L)'
;MRIAEILSIDELQVVGHLVLFWSWCDANMSLDCPDVIGTKRGLDRAACRDGMVDALVEVGWLELINENGKDKFRIPNFERHLSKSAKTRAVEQQKKQRQRKCPDVNGTNVPVRHGTGAGPEEKRGEESSINGGKSSEVIIPDSLNDAECHAAANRWFTYLDANALESKNPKYNEPALEAWWGQMARLGRDGFLLAVEQSMAAMRWNVELKEPQNGRSRKTESKEWLAALKAARTCPTDWEKRKQILAPEVFEALKLTGSKAVAFANDFELKTLKELFESHLKDIRSGIKTGN
;
A
#
# COMPACT_ATOMS: atom_id res chain seq x y z
N MET A 1 36.67 -6.09 -13.90
CA MET A 1 35.59 -6.01 -12.87
C MET A 1 36.08 -6.84 -11.71
N ARG A 2 36.36 -6.24 -10.54
CA ARG A 2 37.17 -6.91 -9.50
C ARG A 2 36.57 -8.24 -9.00
N ILE A 3 35.25 -8.33 -8.89
CA ILE A 3 34.56 -9.60 -8.55
C ILE A 3 34.74 -10.67 -9.63
N ALA A 4 34.71 -10.29 -10.92
CA ALA A 4 34.88 -11.20 -12.06
C ALA A 4 36.29 -11.83 -12.06
N GLU A 5 37.30 -11.02 -11.75
CA GLU A 5 38.70 -11.43 -11.64
C GLU A 5 38.92 -12.38 -10.47
N ILE A 6 38.33 -12.09 -9.29
CA ILE A 6 38.42 -12.95 -8.10
C ILE A 6 37.77 -14.31 -8.34
N LEU A 7 36.59 -14.33 -8.98
CA LEU A 7 35.82 -15.56 -9.21
C LEU A 7 36.20 -16.31 -10.50
N SER A 8 37.07 -15.72 -11.32
CA SER A 8 37.44 -16.22 -12.65
C SER A 8 36.23 -16.55 -13.53
N ILE A 9 35.29 -15.61 -13.62
CA ILE A 9 34.07 -15.73 -14.44
C ILE A 9 33.88 -14.51 -15.35
N ASP A 10 33.04 -14.68 -16.37
CA ASP A 10 32.65 -13.61 -17.28
C ASP A 10 31.86 -12.49 -16.56
N GLU A 11 32.06 -11.24 -16.96
CA GLU A 11 31.44 -10.08 -16.30
C GLU A 11 29.92 -10.12 -16.35
N LEU A 12 29.31 -10.67 -17.41
CA LEU A 12 27.85 -10.80 -17.50
C LEU A 12 27.32 -11.87 -16.56
N GLN A 13 28.11 -12.93 -16.31
CA GLN A 13 27.74 -13.96 -15.33
C GLN A 13 27.74 -13.41 -13.90
N VAL A 14 28.69 -12.53 -13.57
CA VAL A 14 28.73 -11.84 -12.26
C VAL A 14 27.41 -11.13 -11.98
N VAL A 15 26.84 -10.45 -12.98
CA VAL A 15 25.57 -9.72 -12.83
C VAL A 15 24.44 -10.66 -12.40
N GLY A 16 24.35 -11.85 -13.00
CA GLY A 16 23.34 -12.85 -12.64
C GLY A 16 23.46 -13.31 -11.17
N HIS A 17 24.68 -13.61 -10.73
CA HIS A 17 24.95 -14.02 -9.34
C HIS A 17 24.67 -12.88 -8.35
N LEU A 18 24.99 -11.64 -8.71
CA LEU A 18 24.67 -10.47 -7.90
C LEU A 18 23.16 -10.27 -7.75
N VAL A 19 22.38 -10.42 -8.83
CA VAL A 19 20.92 -10.30 -8.75
C VAL A 19 20.32 -11.32 -7.78
N LEU A 20 20.81 -12.57 -7.82
CA LEU A 20 20.38 -13.62 -6.88
C LEU A 20 20.73 -13.27 -5.43
N PHE A 21 21.97 -12.84 -5.19
CA PHE A 21 22.44 -12.40 -3.87
C PHE A 21 21.58 -11.26 -3.31
N TRP A 22 21.36 -10.20 -4.09
CA TRP A 22 20.57 -9.05 -3.65
C TRP A 22 19.08 -9.36 -3.48
N SER A 23 18.52 -10.26 -4.30
CA SER A 23 17.15 -10.76 -4.12
C SER A 23 16.99 -11.52 -2.81
N TRP A 24 17.99 -12.34 -2.46
CA TRP A 24 18.01 -13.02 -1.16
C TRP A 24 18.12 -12.02 -0.01
N CYS A 25 18.98 -10.99 -0.13
CA CYS A 25 19.10 -9.94 0.88
C CYS A 25 17.77 -9.21 1.10
N ASP A 26 17.05 -8.86 0.03
CA ASP A 26 15.74 -8.20 0.14
C ASP A 26 14.69 -9.04 0.87
N ALA A 27 14.76 -10.37 0.74
CA ALA A 27 13.82 -11.29 1.38
C ALA A 27 14.17 -11.62 2.84
N ASN A 28 15.45 -11.54 3.23
CA ASN A 28 15.94 -12.05 4.52
C ASN A 28 16.51 -10.97 5.46
N MET A 29 16.77 -9.76 4.96
CA MET A 29 17.29 -8.64 5.75
C MET A 29 16.25 -7.52 5.89
N SER A 30 16.31 -6.78 7.00
CA SER A 30 15.48 -5.59 7.25
C SER A 30 16.37 -4.42 7.66
N LEU A 31 15.87 -3.19 7.49
CA LEU A 31 16.57 -1.98 7.95
C LEU A 31 16.83 -2.00 9.46
N ASP A 32 15.93 -2.62 10.23
CA ASP A 32 16.05 -2.73 11.69
C ASP A 32 17.07 -3.82 12.12
N CYS A 33 17.46 -4.70 11.19
CA CYS A 33 18.44 -5.76 11.42
C CYS A 33 19.21 -6.04 10.11
N PRO A 34 20.24 -5.23 9.79
CA PRO A 34 21.06 -5.38 8.58
C PRO A 34 22.07 -6.52 8.66
N ASP A 35 22.09 -7.24 9.79
CA ASP A 35 23.02 -8.32 10.08
C ASP A 35 22.32 -9.67 9.90
N VAL A 36 22.96 -10.58 9.17
CA VAL A 36 22.52 -11.98 9.11
C VAL A 36 23.54 -12.89 9.75
N ILE A 37 23.06 -13.74 10.65
CA ILE A 37 23.82 -14.85 11.22
C ILE A 37 23.74 -16.00 10.23
N GLY A 38 24.90 -16.47 9.76
CA GLY A 38 24.94 -17.54 8.77
C GLY A 38 26.33 -18.12 8.61
N THR A 39 26.50 -19.03 7.66
CA THR A 39 27.82 -19.51 7.23
C THR A 39 28.13 -18.97 5.84
N LYS A 40 29.41 -18.77 5.52
CA LYS A 40 29.86 -18.34 4.18
C LYS A 40 29.25 -19.23 3.08
N ARG A 41 29.33 -20.55 3.27
CA ARG A 41 28.71 -21.54 2.35
C ARG A 41 27.19 -21.43 2.24
N GLY A 42 26.50 -20.98 3.30
CA GLY A 42 25.07 -20.75 3.24
C GLY A 42 24.72 -19.61 2.28
N LEU A 43 25.52 -18.56 2.32
CA LEU A 43 25.32 -17.34 1.54
C LEU A 43 25.84 -17.49 0.09
N ASP A 44 26.92 -18.24 -0.13
CA ASP A 44 27.37 -18.67 -1.47
C ASP A 44 26.29 -19.49 -2.21
N ARG A 45 25.58 -20.38 -1.49
CA ARG A 45 24.44 -21.12 -2.07
C ARG A 45 23.30 -20.20 -2.50
N ALA A 46 23.04 -19.12 -1.77
CA ALA A 46 22.02 -18.14 -2.13
C ALA A 46 22.40 -17.34 -3.38
N ALA A 47 23.68 -17.06 -3.59
CA ALA A 47 24.20 -16.45 -4.81
C ALA A 47 24.43 -17.46 -5.95
N CYS A 48 24.21 -18.76 -5.70
CA CYS A 48 24.50 -19.88 -6.60
C CYS A 48 25.95 -19.89 -7.12
N ARG A 49 26.91 -19.45 -6.30
CA ARG A 49 28.34 -19.47 -6.64
C ARG A 49 29.19 -19.55 -5.38
N ASP A 50 30.07 -20.55 -5.34
CA ASP A 50 31.06 -20.69 -4.28
C ASP A 50 32.12 -19.59 -4.35
N GLY A 51 32.52 -19.05 -3.19
CA GLY A 51 33.49 -17.96 -3.07
C GLY A 51 32.93 -16.57 -3.39
N MET A 52 31.63 -16.47 -3.68
CA MET A 52 30.97 -15.19 -3.93
C MET A 52 31.02 -14.28 -2.71
N VAL A 53 30.82 -14.85 -1.52
CA VAL A 53 30.86 -14.12 -0.25
C VAL A 53 32.24 -13.55 0.01
N ASP A 54 33.30 -14.33 -0.21
CA ASP A 54 34.67 -13.85 -0.03
C ASP A 54 35.02 -12.75 -1.05
N ALA A 55 34.55 -12.87 -2.30
CA ALA A 55 34.70 -11.81 -3.30
C ALA A 55 33.94 -10.54 -2.92
N LEU A 56 32.73 -10.66 -2.36
CA LEU A 56 31.94 -9.53 -1.86
C LEU A 56 32.58 -8.85 -0.64
N VAL A 57 33.22 -9.62 0.23
CA VAL A 57 34.00 -9.08 1.35
C VAL A 57 35.24 -8.33 0.86
N GLU A 58 35.96 -8.88 -0.11
CA GLU A 58 37.17 -8.22 -0.64
C GLU A 58 36.85 -6.86 -1.30
N VAL A 59 35.73 -6.76 -2.02
CA VAL A 59 35.30 -5.50 -2.64
C VAL A 59 34.59 -4.55 -1.69
N GLY A 60 34.43 -4.93 -0.41
CA GLY A 60 33.80 -4.12 0.62
C GLY A 60 32.28 -3.98 0.49
N TRP A 61 31.62 -4.90 -0.20
CA TRP A 61 30.15 -4.96 -0.30
C TRP A 61 29.52 -5.76 0.84
N LEU A 62 30.33 -6.53 1.56
CA LEU A 62 29.93 -7.31 2.72
C LEU A 62 31.00 -7.22 3.80
N GLU A 63 30.59 -7.10 5.05
CA GLU A 63 31.46 -7.14 6.22
C GLU A 63 31.23 -8.45 6.97
N LEU A 64 32.32 -9.16 7.26
CA LEU A 64 32.31 -10.33 8.14
C LEU A 64 32.65 -9.88 9.55
N ILE A 65 31.69 -10.01 10.47
CA ILE A 65 31.83 -9.70 11.89
C ILE A 65 31.82 -11.01 12.67
N ASN A 66 32.90 -11.29 13.41
CA ASN A 66 32.98 -12.47 14.27
C ASN A 66 32.60 -12.09 15.70
N GLU A 67 31.35 -12.36 16.09
CA GLU A 67 30.84 -12.13 17.44
C GLU A 67 30.54 -13.47 18.13
N ASN A 68 31.15 -13.71 19.29
CA ASN A 68 30.88 -14.89 20.13
C ASN A 68 31.04 -16.24 19.40
N GLY A 69 32.02 -16.35 18.50
CA GLY A 69 32.26 -17.57 17.72
C GLY A 69 31.22 -17.86 16.64
N LYS A 70 30.39 -16.87 16.28
CA LYS A 70 29.45 -16.95 15.15
C LYS A 70 29.81 -15.90 14.10
N ASP A 71 29.87 -16.35 12.85
CA ASP A 71 30.03 -15.48 11.69
C ASP A 71 28.72 -14.69 11.47
N LYS A 72 28.81 -13.37 11.58
CA LYS A 72 27.76 -12.42 11.16
C LYS A 72 28.20 -11.74 9.87
N PHE A 73 27.24 -11.57 8.97
CA PHE A 73 27.42 -10.83 7.73
C PHE A 73 26.61 -9.54 7.79
N ARG A 74 27.28 -8.40 7.62
CA ARG A 74 26.66 -7.08 7.57
C ARG A 74 26.85 -6.48 6.19
N ILE A 75 25.81 -5.86 5.64
CA ILE A 75 25.93 -5.09 4.40
C ILE A 75 26.16 -3.61 4.77
N PRO A 76 27.31 -3.01 4.42
CA PRO A 76 27.57 -1.60 4.68
C PRO A 76 26.54 -0.74 3.97
N ASN A 77 26.03 0.29 4.66
CA ASN A 77 25.05 1.23 4.08
C ASN A 77 23.84 0.52 3.44
N PHE A 78 23.33 -0.56 4.05
CA PHE A 78 22.19 -1.34 3.55
C PHE A 78 20.99 -0.46 3.16
N GLU A 79 20.76 0.63 3.89
CA GLU A 79 19.76 1.65 3.57
C GLU A 79 19.96 2.26 2.16
N ARG A 80 21.19 2.56 1.76
CA ARG A 80 21.47 3.11 0.42
C ARG A 80 21.15 2.12 -0.70
N HIS A 81 21.32 0.83 -0.44
CA HIS A 81 21.17 -0.23 -1.43
C HIS A 81 19.72 -0.74 -1.57
N LEU A 82 18.94 -0.76 -0.47
CA LEU A 82 17.59 -1.33 -0.44
C LEU A 82 16.55 -0.45 0.29
N SER A 83 16.80 0.86 0.47
CA SER A 83 15.86 1.75 1.18
C SER A 83 14.45 1.74 0.59
N LYS A 84 13.48 2.00 1.49
CA LYS A 84 12.12 2.41 1.14
C LYS A 84 12.12 3.53 0.09
N SER A 85 13.10 4.45 0.12
CA SER A 85 13.24 5.51 -0.88
C SER A 85 13.50 4.96 -2.30
N ALA A 86 14.36 3.95 -2.44
CA ALA A 86 14.65 3.30 -3.72
C ALA A 86 13.42 2.55 -4.26
N LYS A 87 12.70 1.83 -3.38
CA LYS A 87 11.44 1.15 -3.71
C LYS A 87 10.33 2.15 -4.10
N THR A 88 10.18 3.25 -3.35
CA THR A 88 9.21 4.31 -3.66
C THR A 88 9.54 4.99 -4.99
N ARG A 89 10.82 5.31 -5.27
CA ARG A 89 11.24 5.87 -6.56
C ARG A 89 10.91 4.94 -7.73
N ALA A 90 11.17 3.64 -7.60
CA ALA A 90 10.86 2.66 -8.64
C ALA A 90 9.34 2.56 -8.90
N VAL A 91 8.52 2.52 -7.84
CA VAL A 91 7.05 2.48 -7.93
C VAL A 91 6.49 3.76 -8.55
N GLU A 92 6.99 4.94 -8.13
CA GLU A 92 6.57 6.23 -8.69
C GLU A 92 6.96 6.38 -10.16
N GLN A 93 8.15 5.91 -10.54
CA GLN A 93 8.60 5.90 -11.93
C GLN A 93 7.69 5.01 -12.79
N GLN A 94 7.33 3.83 -12.30
CA GLN A 94 6.40 2.93 -12.99
C GLN A 94 4.99 3.53 -13.11
N LYS A 95 4.50 4.23 -12.06
CA LYS A 95 3.21 4.94 -12.08
C LYS A 95 3.20 6.08 -13.10
N LYS A 96 4.26 6.91 -13.14
CA LYS A 96 4.42 7.99 -14.13
C LYS A 96 4.53 7.45 -15.56
N GLN A 97 5.22 6.33 -15.77
CA GLN A 97 5.27 5.68 -17.09
C GLN A 97 3.89 5.18 -17.54
N ARG A 98 3.09 4.60 -16.62
CA ARG A 98 1.70 4.18 -16.91
C ARG A 98 0.81 5.37 -17.25
N GLN A 99 0.91 6.47 -16.49
CA GLN A 99 0.18 7.72 -16.78
C GLN A 99 0.55 8.30 -18.15
N ARG A 100 1.83 8.26 -18.54
CA ARG A 100 2.27 8.73 -19.87
C ARG A 100 1.80 7.84 -21.02
N LYS A 101 1.53 6.55 -20.77
CA LYS A 101 1.06 5.59 -21.79
C LYS A 101 -0.46 5.64 -22.04
N CYS A 102 -1.22 6.29 -21.18
CA CYS A 102 -2.66 6.50 -21.35
C CYS A 102 -2.95 8.00 -21.35
N PRO A 103 -2.87 8.69 -22.50
CA PRO A 103 -3.37 10.05 -22.59
C PRO A 103 -4.89 10.00 -22.43
N ASP A 104 -5.40 10.67 -21.41
CA ASP A 104 -6.83 10.88 -21.21
C ASP A 104 -7.38 11.64 -22.41
N VAL A 105 -8.13 10.93 -23.25
CA VAL A 105 -8.83 11.49 -24.40
C VAL A 105 -10.12 12.09 -23.85
N ASN A 106 -10.04 13.28 -23.25
CA ASN A 106 -11.14 14.24 -23.15
C ASN A 106 -10.61 15.60 -22.68
N GLY A 107 -10.53 16.52 -23.63
CA GLY A 107 -10.13 17.91 -23.39
C GLY A 107 -11.19 18.68 -22.60
N THR A 108 -10.73 19.61 -21.77
CA THR A 108 -10.89 21.07 -21.92
C THR A 108 -10.57 21.68 -20.56
N ASN A 109 -9.42 22.35 -20.43
CA ASN A 109 -9.29 23.65 -19.76
C ASN A 109 -7.83 24.11 -19.74
N VAL A 110 -7.66 25.35 -20.15
CA VAL A 110 -6.42 26.08 -20.44
C VAL A 110 -5.57 26.27 -19.16
N PRO A 111 -4.24 26.11 -19.19
CA PRO A 111 -3.40 26.57 -18.09
C PRO A 111 -3.10 28.07 -18.25
N VAL A 112 -3.56 28.87 -17.29
CA VAL A 112 -3.05 30.24 -17.11
C VAL A 112 -1.57 30.14 -16.71
N ARG A 113 -0.72 30.70 -17.57
CA ARG A 113 0.70 30.90 -17.32
C ARG A 113 0.89 32.10 -16.38
N HIS A 114 1.50 31.88 -15.23
CA HIS A 114 2.34 32.88 -14.59
C HIS A 114 3.73 32.27 -14.37
N GLY A 115 4.72 32.75 -15.13
CA GLY A 115 6.15 32.58 -14.81
C GLY A 115 6.53 33.50 -13.64
N THR A 116 7.75 33.54 -13.11
CA THR A 116 9.05 32.97 -13.45
C THR A 116 9.87 33.15 -12.17
N GLY A 117 10.71 32.18 -11.76
CA GLY A 117 11.62 32.42 -10.64
C GLY A 117 12.38 31.18 -10.19
N ALA A 118 13.59 31.04 -10.72
CA ALA A 118 14.78 30.39 -10.15
C ALA A 118 14.59 29.04 -9.41
N GLY A 119 15.13 27.97 -10.01
CA GLY A 119 15.29 26.67 -9.35
C GLY A 119 16.34 26.70 -8.22
N PRO A 120 16.34 25.71 -7.32
CA PRO A 120 17.48 25.48 -6.44
C PRO A 120 18.26 24.25 -6.89
N GLU A 121 19.46 24.56 -7.37
CA GLU A 121 20.68 23.77 -7.29
C GLU A 121 20.95 23.28 -5.86
N GLU A 122 21.63 22.14 -5.77
CA GLU A 122 22.08 21.46 -4.57
C GLU A 122 22.61 22.38 -3.46
N LYS A 123 22.19 22.11 -2.21
CA LYS A 123 23.11 22.17 -1.06
C LYS A 123 23.01 20.90 -0.23
N ARG A 124 24.00 20.07 -0.50
CA ARG A 124 24.64 19.05 0.34
C ARG A 124 24.94 19.58 1.76
N GLY A 125 24.77 18.69 2.73
CA GLY A 125 25.29 18.74 4.10
C GLY A 125 24.82 17.46 4.79
N GLU A 126 25.49 16.33 4.59
CA GLU A 126 26.61 15.82 5.40
C GLU A 126 26.32 15.80 6.91
N GLU A 127 26.39 14.57 7.43
CA GLU A 127 26.12 14.09 8.77
C GLU A 127 27.09 14.69 9.82
N SER A 128 26.66 14.69 11.08
CA SER A 128 27.60 14.43 12.17
C SER A 128 26.92 13.71 13.32
N SER A 129 27.52 12.59 13.70
CA SER A 129 27.17 11.68 14.78
C SER A 129 27.14 12.30 16.19
N ILE A 130 26.30 11.69 17.03
CA ILE A 130 26.50 11.37 18.46
C ILE A 130 27.20 12.43 19.33
N ASN A 131 26.43 13.14 20.16
CA ASN A 131 26.69 13.22 21.60
C ASN A 131 25.47 13.73 22.37
N GLY A 132 25.25 13.15 23.55
CA GLY A 132 24.03 13.30 24.33
C GLY A 132 23.79 14.69 24.94
N GLY A 133 22.53 14.89 25.35
CA GLY A 133 22.14 15.86 26.36
C GLY A 133 21.99 17.31 25.88
N LYS A 134 20.94 17.59 25.11
CA LYS A 134 20.23 18.88 25.09
C LYS A 134 18.84 18.65 24.50
N SER A 135 17.81 19.05 25.24
CA SER A 135 16.39 18.93 24.90
C SER A 135 16.11 19.37 23.46
N SER A 136 15.84 18.40 22.58
CA SER A 136 15.38 18.58 21.21
C SER A 136 13.94 19.06 21.24
N GLU A 137 13.76 20.36 21.09
CA GLU A 137 12.44 20.98 20.98
C GLU A 137 11.80 20.48 19.67
N VAL A 138 10.73 19.69 19.79
CA VAL A 138 9.96 19.18 18.65
C VAL A 138 9.48 20.37 17.82
N ILE A 139 9.93 20.46 16.57
CA ILE A 139 9.60 21.59 15.69
C ILE A 139 8.15 21.41 15.21
N ILE A 140 7.25 22.18 15.81
CA ILE A 140 5.83 22.18 15.45
C ILE A 140 5.62 23.26 14.40
N PRO A 141 5.12 22.93 13.19
CA PRO A 141 4.94 23.90 12.12
C PRO A 141 4.09 25.09 12.55
N ASP A 142 4.47 26.32 12.16
CA ASP A 142 3.77 27.56 12.54
C ASP A 142 2.27 27.55 12.24
N SER A 143 1.86 26.83 11.19
CA SER A 143 0.44 26.67 10.81
C SER A 143 -0.40 25.90 11.83
N LEU A 144 0.24 25.15 12.73
CA LEU A 144 -0.36 24.36 13.80
C LEU A 144 0.19 24.73 15.18
N ASN A 145 1.04 25.76 15.27
CA ASN A 145 1.58 26.25 16.54
C ASN A 145 0.57 27.16 17.26
N ASP A 146 -0.66 26.65 17.40
CA ASP A 146 -1.78 27.29 18.10
C ASP A 146 -2.15 26.47 19.33
N ALA A 147 -2.48 27.13 20.43
CA ALA A 147 -2.83 26.49 21.71
C ALA A 147 -3.98 25.48 21.55
N GLU A 148 -4.91 25.76 20.65
CA GLU A 148 -6.04 24.88 20.33
C GLU A 148 -5.59 23.59 19.62
N CYS A 149 -4.64 23.68 18.68
CA CYS A 149 -4.08 22.52 17.99
C CYS A 149 -3.26 21.65 18.94
N HIS A 150 -2.46 22.24 19.83
CA HIS A 150 -1.76 21.50 20.89
C HIS A 150 -2.73 20.78 21.82
N ALA A 151 -3.83 21.43 22.22
CA ALA A 151 -4.86 20.82 23.05
C ALA A 151 -5.54 19.64 22.32
N ALA A 152 -5.85 19.79 21.03
CA ALA A 152 -6.43 18.71 20.22
C ALA A 152 -5.48 17.51 20.07
N ALA A 153 -4.19 17.76 19.77
CA ALA A 153 -3.17 16.72 19.70
C ALA A 153 -3.07 15.94 21.02
N ASN A 154 -3.00 16.66 22.16
CA ASN A 154 -2.94 16.04 23.47
C ASN A 154 -4.17 15.19 23.80
N ARG A 155 -5.38 15.66 23.48
CA ARG A 155 -6.61 14.87 23.64
C ARG A 155 -6.54 13.57 22.82
N TRP A 156 -6.06 13.65 21.59
CA TRP A 156 -5.90 12.48 20.74
C TRP A 156 -4.86 11.50 21.26
N PHE A 157 -3.72 11.99 21.77
CA PHE A 157 -2.72 11.15 22.40
C PHE A 157 -3.24 10.44 23.66
N THR A 158 -3.95 11.16 24.53
CA THR A 158 -4.60 10.55 25.71
C THR A 158 -5.64 9.52 25.30
N TYR A 159 -6.38 9.76 24.22
CA TYR A 159 -7.31 8.79 23.65
C TYR A 159 -6.58 7.51 23.22
N LEU A 160 -5.43 7.60 22.55
CA LEU A 160 -4.66 6.42 22.17
C LEU A 160 -4.17 5.61 23.37
N ASP A 161 -3.66 6.28 24.41
CA ASP A 161 -3.22 5.58 25.63
C ASP A 161 -4.40 4.88 26.32
N ALA A 162 -5.54 5.56 26.44
CA ALA A 162 -6.75 5.00 27.05
C ALA A 162 -7.28 3.76 26.30
N ASN A 163 -6.96 3.62 25.01
CA ASN A 163 -7.32 2.46 24.19
C ASN A 163 -6.18 1.43 24.06
N ALA A 164 -5.14 1.51 24.90
CA ALA A 164 -3.97 0.63 24.87
C ALA A 164 -3.21 0.63 23.52
N LEU A 165 -3.23 1.77 22.82
CA LEU A 165 -2.56 1.98 21.53
C LEU A 165 -1.26 2.78 21.68
N GLU A 166 -0.56 2.62 22.81
CA GLU A 166 0.68 3.33 23.15
C GLU A 166 1.75 3.15 22.06
N SER A 167 1.89 1.95 21.50
CA SER A 167 2.82 1.66 20.40
C SER A 167 2.53 2.40 19.09
N LYS A 168 1.32 2.96 18.94
CA LYS A 168 0.89 3.76 17.79
C LYS A 168 0.86 5.25 18.09
N ASN A 169 1.10 5.63 19.33
CA ASN A 169 1.05 7.01 19.77
C ASN A 169 2.35 7.73 19.37
N PRO A 170 2.30 8.74 18.49
CA PRO A 170 3.48 9.46 18.04
C PRO A 170 4.25 10.13 19.19
N LYS A 171 3.58 10.45 20.32
CA LYS A 171 4.22 11.16 21.43
C LYS A 171 5.41 10.44 22.07
N TYR A 172 5.49 9.11 21.96
CA TYR A 172 6.57 8.32 22.58
C TYR A 172 7.78 8.13 21.65
N ASN A 173 7.72 8.67 20.43
CA ASN A 173 8.78 8.56 19.44
C ASN A 173 8.98 9.92 18.77
N GLU A 174 10.01 10.66 19.18
CA GLU A 174 10.31 12.02 18.71
C GLU A 174 10.35 12.13 17.16
N PRO A 175 11.09 11.28 16.42
CA PRO A 175 11.03 11.26 14.96
C PRO A 175 9.63 11.03 14.39
N ALA A 176 8.84 10.15 15.01
CA ALA A 176 7.47 9.89 14.57
C ALA A 176 6.53 11.07 14.88
N LEU A 177 6.76 11.78 15.99
CA LEU A 177 6.03 12.97 16.39
C LEU A 177 6.26 14.13 15.42
N GLU A 178 7.52 14.37 15.05
CA GLU A 178 7.88 15.40 14.07
C GLU A 178 7.27 15.10 12.69
N ALA A 179 7.39 13.86 12.22
CA ALA A 179 6.78 13.43 10.97
C ALA A 179 5.25 13.54 11.01
N TRP A 180 4.63 13.23 12.16
CA TRP A 180 3.20 13.37 12.36
C TRP A 180 2.76 14.82 12.29
N TRP A 181 3.44 15.75 12.97
CA TRP A 181 3.16 17.18 12.87
C TRP A 181 3.32 17.71 11.44
N GLY A 182 4.36 17.28 10.72
CA GLY A 182 4.54 17.61 9.30
C GLY A 182 3.42 17.10 8.40
N GLN A 183 2.84 15.94 8.72
CA GLN A 183 1.66 15.41 8.01
C GLN A 183 0.39 16.20 8.35
N MET A 184 0.18 16.50 9.64
CA MET A 184 -0.98 17.27 10.10
C MET A 184 -0.98 18.68 9.51
N ALA A 185 0.19 19.31 9.35
CA ALA A 185 0.31 20.64 8.78
C ALA A 185 -0.24 20.74 7.34
N ARG A 186 -0.27 19.62 6.60
CA ARG A 186 -0.87 19.56 5.25
C ARG A 186 -2.39 19.66 5.24
N LEU A 187 -3.05 19.33 6.36
CA LEU A 187 -4.50 19.47 6.52
C LEU A 187 -4.91 20.92 6.81
N GLY A 188 -3.97 21.77 7.21
CA GLY A 188 -4.25 23.09 7.76
C GLY A 188 -4.88 23.03 9.15
N ARG A 189 -5.01 24.19 9.82
CA ARG A 189 -5.52 24.32 11.19
C ARG A 189 -6.90 23.68 11.38
N ASP A 190 -7.89 24.14 10.62
CA ASP A 190 -9.28 23.70 10.80
C ASP A 190 -9.49 22.25 10.35
N GLY A 191 -8.78 21.83 9.30
CA GLY A 191 -8.77 20.44 8.84
C GLY A 191 -8.16 19.49 9.87
N PHE A 192 -7.10 19.91 10.55
CA PHE A 192 -6.48 19.12 11.62
C PHE A 192 -7.44 18.92 12.80
N LEU A 193 -8.07 20.00 13.31
CA LEU A 193 -9.02 19.91 14.43
C LEU A 193 -10.18 18.95 14.10
N LEU A 194 -10.77 19.10 12.92
CA LEU A 194 -11.86 18.23 12.47
C LEU A 194 -11.40 16.78 12.29
N ALA A 195 -10.21 16.54 11.75
CA ALA A 195 -9.68 15.19 11.57
C ALA A 195 -9.43 14.47 12.90
N VAL A 196 -8.97 15.19 13.92
CA VAL A 196 -8.79 14.66 15.28
C VAL A 196 -10.12 14.22 15.87
N GLU A 197 -11.14 15.08 15.79
CA GLU A 197 -12.49 14.76 16.27
C GLU A 197 -13.09 13.56 15.52
N GLN A 198 -12.96 13.52 14.19
CA GLN A 198 -13.42 12.40 13.38
C GLN A 198 -12.69 11.09 13.73
N SER A 199 -11.40 11.15 14.05
CA SER A 199 -10.62 9.98 14.48
C SER A 199 -11.15 9.42 15.79
N MET A 200 -11.35 10.27 16.79
CA MET A 200 -11.83 9.86 18.11
C MET A 200 -13.26 9.34 18.05
N ALA A 201 -14.15 10.03 17.32
CA ALA A 201 -15.55 9.63 17.15
C ALA A 201 -15.70 8.27 16.45
N ALA A 202 -14.79 7.94 15.54
CA ALA A 202 -14.81 6.67 14.82
C ALA A 202 -13.90 5.59 15.41
N MET A 203 -13.38 5.82 16.62
CA MET A 203 -12.48 4.92 17.34
C MET A 203 -11.25 4.46 16.51
N ARG A 204 -10.63 5.38 15.77
CA ARG A 204 -9.47 5.09 14.91
C ARG A 204 -8.17 5.49 15.57
N TRP A 205 -7.11 4.75 15.24
CA TRP A 205 -5.74 5.01 15.68
C TRP A 205 -4.99 6.04 14.81
N ASN A 206 -5.58 6.51 13.71
CA ASN A 206 -4.95 7.44 12.76
C ASN A 206 -5.79 8.72 12.55
N VAL A 207 -5.10 9.87 12.48
CA VAL A 207 -5.72 11.16 12.13
C VAL A 207 -5.70 11.34 10.62
N GLU A 208 -6.88 11.26 10.00
CA GLU A 208 -7.07 11.48 8.57
C GLU A 208 -8.39 12.25 8.39
N LEU A 209 -8.32 13.37 7.68
CA LEU A 209 -9.51 14.11 7.28
C LEU A 209 -10.23 13.29 6.20
N LYS A 210 -11.36 12.69 6.55
CA LYS A 210 -12.25 12.12 5.54
C LYS A 210 -13.26 13.17 5.14
N GLU A 211 -13.24 13.55 3.87
CA GLU A 211 -14.37 14.26 3.29
C GLU A 211 -15.64 13.45 3.59
N PRO A 212 -16.76 14.10 3.95
CA PRO A 212 -18.03 13.42 4.06
C PRO A 212 -18.23 12.69 2.74
N GLN A 213 -18.30 11.36 2.80
CA GLN A 213 -18.47 10.53 1.62
C GLN A 213 -19.74 11.00 0.93
N ASN A 214 -19.57 11.79 -0.13
CA ASN A 214 -20.67 12.20 -0.97
C ASN A 214 -21.14 10.93 -1.69
N GLY A 215 -22.06 10.22 -1.05
CA GLY A 215 -22.99 9.28 -1.67
C GLY A 215 -22.43 8.11 -2.47
N ARG A 216 -21.20 7.60 -2.25
CA ARG A 216 -20.91 6.21 -2.67
C ARG A 216 -21.47 5.25 -1.62
N SER A 217 -22.81 5.17 -1.61
CA SER A 217 -23.53 4.10 -0.95
C SER A 217 -22.89 2.78 -1.38
N ARG A 218 -22.35 2.03 -0.42
CA ARG A 218 -21.99 0.63 -0.60
C ARG A 218 -23.22 -0.02 -1.21
N LYS A 219 -23.26 -0.27 -2.53
CA LYS A 219 -24.47 -0.73 -3.23
C LYS A 219 -24.96 -1.97 -2.51
N THR A 220 -25.96 -1.80 -1.65
CA THR A 220 -26.64 -2.88 -0.96
C THR A 220 -27.16 -3.76 -2.07
N GLU A 221 -26.75 -5.03 -2.08
CA GLU A 221 -27.14 -5.93 -3.15
C GLU A 221 -28.67 -5.94 -3.26
N SER A 222 -29.19 -5.88 -4.49
CA SER A 222 -30.63 -5.93 -4.72
C SER A 222 -31.20 -7.14 -3.97
N LYS A 223 -32.21 -6.88 -3.13
CA LYS A 223 -32.92 -7.92 -2.37
C LYS A 223 -33.48 -8.97 -3.34
N GLU A 224 -33.87 -8.54 -4.52
CA GLU A 224 -34.39 -9.38 -5.61
C GLU A 224 -33.31 -10.28 -6.20
N TRP A 225 -32.10 -9.78 -6.46
CA TRP A 225 -30.97 -10.60 -6.91
C TRP A 225 -30.60 -11.67 -5.87
N LEU A 226 -30.54 -11.29 -4.59
CA LEU A 226 -30.26 -12.23 -3.50
C LEU A 226 -31.32 -13.33 -3.39
N ALA A 227 -32.59 -12.98 -3.54
CA ALA A 227 -33.68 -13.94 -3.55
C ALA A 227 -33.57 -14.90 -4.76
N ALA A 228 -33.29 -14.36 -5.95
CA ALA A 228 -33.11 -15.13 -7.18
C ALA A 228 -31.92 -16.09 -7.09
N LEU A 229 -30.77 -15.61 -6.61
CA LEU A 229 -29.56 -16.42 -6.40
C LEU A 229 -29.80 -17.54 -5.38
N LYS A 230 -30.47 -17.23 -4.26
CA LYS A 230 -30.83 -18.22 -3.25
C LYS A 230 -31.73 -19.30 -3.85
N ALA A 231 -32.79 -18.92 -4.55
CA ALA A 231 -33.72 -19.86 -5.19
C ALA A 231 -33.04 -20.72 -6.27
N ALA A 232 -32.12 -20.14 -7.06
CA ALA A 232 -31.36 -20.86 -8.07
C ALA A 232 -30.44 -21.92 -7.45
N ARG A 233 -29.77 -21.61 -6.34
CA ARG A 233 -28.89 -22.53 -5.62
C ARG A 233 -29.65 -23.61 -4.83
N THR A 234 -30.80 -23.28 -4.23
CA THR A 234 -31.61 -24.26 -3.49
C THR A 234 -32.33 -25.25 -4.38
N CYS A 235 -32.67 -24.84 -5.61
CA CYS A 235 -33.39 -25.69 -6.57
C CYS A 235 -32.71 -25.66 -7.95
N PRO A 236 -31.51 -26.24 -8.14
CA PRO A 236 -30.71 -26.10 -9.37
C PRO A 236 -31.37 -26.63 -10.65
N THR A 237 -32.27 -27.59 -10.53
CA THR A 237 -32.93 -28.26 -11.68
C THR A 237 -34.44 -28.02 -11.73
N ASP A 238 -35.08 -27.70 -10.60
CA ASP A 238 -36.54 -27.58 -10.49
C ASP A 238 -37.00 -26.13 -10.71
N TRP A 239 -37.34 -25.79 -11.96
CA TRP A 239 -37.80 -24.44 -12.30
C TRP A 239 -39.21 -24.12 -11.76
N GLU A 240 -40.08 -25.11 -11.60
CA GLU A 240 -41.44 -24.94 -11.05
C GLU A 240 -41.41 -24.48 -9.60
N LYS A 241 -40.51 -25.07 -8.78
CA LYS A 241 -40.31 -24.64 -7.39
C LYS A 241 -39.81 -23.20 -7.32
N ARG A 242 -38.92 -22.78 -8.22
CA ARG A 242 -38.44 -21.38 -8.29
C ARG A 242 -39.57 -20.42 -8.62
N LYS A 243 -40.49 -20.80 -9.51
CA LYS A 243 -41.66 -19.98 -9.87
C LYS A 243 -42.63 -19.77 -8.70
N GLN A 244 -42.72 -20.73 -7.78
CA GLN A 244 -43.54 -20.59 -6.56
C GLN A 244 -42.87 -19.73 -5.48
N ILE A 245 -41.53 -19.71 -5.43
CA ILE A 245 -40.75 -18.99 -4.40
C ILE A 245 -40.51 -17.52 -4.78
N LEU A 246 -40.32 -17.24 -6.06
CA LEU A 246 -39.96 -15.91 -6.56
C LEU A 246 -41.18 -15.14 -7.06
N ALA A 247 -41.13 -13.81 -6.92
CA ALA A 247 -42.10 -12.93 -7.57
C ALA A 247 -42.05 -13.12 -9.11
N PRO A 248 -43.17 -12.98 -9.83
CA PRO A 248 -43.25 -13.30 -11.25
C PRO A 248 -42.24 -12.52 -12.11
N GLU A 249 -42.02 -11.23 -11.83
CA GLU A 249 -41.04 -10.39 -12.53
C GLU A 249 -39.60 -10.85 -12.28
N VAL A 250 -39.29 -11.24 -11.04
CA VAL A 250 -37.97 -11.73 -10.61
C VAL A 250 -37.68 -13.09 -11.23
N PHE A 251 -38.69 -13.94 -11.34
CA PHE A 251 -38.59 -15.24 -11.99
C PHE A 251 -38.32 -15.10 -13.50
N GLU A 252 -39.05 -14.23 -14.20
CA GLU A 252 -38.82 -13.99 -15.63
C GLU A 252 -37.44 -13.36 -15.89
N ALA A 253 -36.99 -12.42 -15.05
CA ALA A 253 -35.64 -11.87 -15.14
C ALA A 253 -34.56 -12.96 -14.96
N LEU A 254 -34.74 -13.86 -13.98
CA LEU A 254 -33.83 -14.99 -13.73
C LEU A 254 -33.85 -16.02 -14.87
N LYS A 255 -34.98 -16.18 -15.55
CA LYS A 255 -35.12 -17.06 -16.71
C LYS A 255 -34.33 -16.51 -17.90
N LEU A 256 -34.47 -15.20 -18.20
CA LEU A 256 -33.73 -14.51 -19.26
C LEU A 256 -32.21 -14.52 -19.00
N THR A 257 -31.80 -14.34 -17.75
CA THR A 257 -30.38 -14.34 -17.36
C THR A 257 -29.72 -15.73 -17.49
N GLY A 258 -30.49 -16.81 -17.50
CA GLY A 258 -29.97 -18.18 -17.51
C GLY A 258 -29.96 -18.80 -16.11
N SER A 259 -31.11 -19.30 -15.71
CA SER A 259 -31.38 -19.95 -14.41
C SER A 259 -30.38 -21.05 -14.01
N LYS A 260 -29.87 -21.84 -14.97
CA LYS A 260 -28.85 -22.86 -14.70
C LYS A 260 -27.45 -22.25 -14.52
N ALA A 261 -27.11 -21.25 -15.33
CA ALA A 261 -25.83 -20.54 -15.21
C ALA A 261 -25.70 -19.88 -13.83
N VAL A 262 -26.75 -19.20 -13.35
CA VAL A 262 -26.75 -18.57 -12.01
C VAL A 262 -26.61 -19.61 -10.88
N ALA A 263 -27.12 -20.83 -11.05
CA ALA A 263 -27.05 -21.87 -10.01
C ALA A 263 -25.61 -22.41 -9.82
N PHE A 264 -24.82 -22.49 -10.89
CA PHE A 264 -23.49 -23.09 -10.89
C PHE A 264 -22.33 -22.09 -11.07
N ALA A 265 -22.63 -20.80 -11.22
CA ALA A 265 -21.64 -19.76 -11.44
C ALA A 265 -20.71 -19.53 -10.24
N ASN A 266 -19.44 -19.25 -10.54
CA ASN A 266 -18.45 -18.78 -9.58
C ASN A 266 -18.60 -17.27 -9.27
N ASP A 267 -17.89 -16.77 -8.26
CA ASP A 267 -18.03 -15.37 -7.81
C ASP A 267 -17.74 -14.33 -8.90
N PHE A 268 -16.88 -14.67 -9.88
CA PHE A 268 -16.58 -13.79 -11.00
C PHE A 268 -17.73 -13.73 -12.00
N GLU A 269 -18.28 -14.88 -12.38
CA GLU A 269 -19.42 -15.00 -13.29
C GLU A 269 -20.70 -14.40 -12.70
N LEU A 270 -20.88 -14.53 -11.38
CA LEU A 270 -22.03 -13.95 -10.67
C LEU A 270 -22.09 -12.43 -10.79
N LYS A 271 -20.94 -11.75 -10.90
CA LYS A 271 -20.93 -10.30 -11.08
C LYS A 271 -21.55 -9.89 -12.42
N THR A 272 -21.18 -10.57 -13.50
CA THR A 272 -21.71 -10.32 -14.84
C THR A 272 -23.18 -10.75 -14.94
N LEU A 273 -23.53 -11.91 -14.39
CA LEU A 273 -24.92 -12.40 -14.38
C LEU A 273 -25.84 -11.51 -13.55
N LYS A 274 -25.33 -10.90 -12.47
CA LYS A 274 -26.08 -9.93 -11.68
C LYS A 274 -26.41 -8.67 -12.50
N GLU A 275 -25.44 -8.13 -13.22
CA GLU A 275 -25.66 -6.94 -14.06
C GLU A 275 -26.70 -7.22 -15.17
N LEU A 276 -26.62 -8.40 -15.80
CA LEU A 276 -27.63 -8.87 -16.76
C LEU A 276 -29.01 -9.03 -16.12
N PHE A 277 -29.08 -9.65 -14.95
CA PHE A 277 -30.33 -9.83 -14.22
C PHE A 277 -30.99 -8.49 -13.84
N GLU A 278 -30.20 -7.54 -13.33
CA GLU A 278 -30.70 -6.21 -12.97
C GLU A 278 -31.18 -5.45 -14.22
N SER A 279 -30.53 -5.63 -15.38
CA SER A 279 -30.98 -5.09 -16.66
C SER A 279 -32.32 -5.70 -17.08
N HIS A 280 -32.44 -7.03 -17.11
CA HIS A 280 -33.67 -7.70 -17.49
C HIS A 280 -34.84 -7.36 -16.56
N LEU A 281 -34.59 -7.26 -15.25
CA LEU A 281 -35.60 -6.86 -14.28
C LEU A 281 -36.08 -5.43 -14.52
N LYS A 282 -35.15 -4.52 -14.89
CA LYS A 282 -35.49 -3.15 -15.27
C LYS A 282 -36.30 -3.11 -16.56
N ASP A 283 -35.92 -3.90 -17.57
CA ASP A 283 -36.62 -3.97 -18.84
C ASP A 283 -38.06 -4.47 -18.67
N ILE A 284 -38.25 -5.55 -17.90
CA ILE A 284 -39.57 -6.11 -17.54
C ILE A 284 -40.44 -5.06 -16.85
N ARG A 285 -39.89 -4.34 -15.86
CA ARG A 285 -40.62 -3.29 -15.13
C ARG A 285 -40.93 -2.07 -16.01
N SER A 286 -40.11 -1.80 -17.00
CA SER A 286 -40.33 -0.71 -17.97
C SER A 286 -41.24 -1.10 -19.14
N GLY A 287 -41.66 -2.36 -19.24
CA GLY A 287 -42.53 -2.86 -20.31
C GLY A 287 -41.85 -2.99 -21.67
N ILE A 288 -40.51 -2.89 -21.73
CA ILE A 288 -39.74 -3.11 -22.95
C ILE A 288 -39.66 -4.61 -23.18
N LYS A 289 -40.36 -5.12 -24.20
CA LYS A 289 -40.28 -6.54 -24.61
C LYS A 289 -38.87 -6.82 -25.11
N THR A 290 -38.03 -7.43 -24.28
CA THR A 290 -36.75 -8.02 -24.71
C THR A 290 -37.08 -9.18 -25.65
N GLY A 291 -36.74 -9.02 -26.92
CA GLY A 291 -37.01 -10.00 -27.98
C GLY A 291 -36.30 -11.33 -27.76
N ASN A 292 -36.98 -12.41 -28.17
CA ASN A 292 -36.51 -13.80 -28.22
C ASN A 292 -35.16 -13.97 -28.92
#